data_AF-A0A7Z9TTH1-F1
#
_entry.id   AF-A0A7Z9TTH1-F1
#
_cell.length_a   1.000
_cell.length_b   1.000
_cell.length_c   1.000
_cell.angle_alpha   90.00
_cell.angle_beta   90.00
_cell.angle_gamma   90.00
#
_symmetry.space_group_name_H-M   'P 1'
#
loop_
_entity.id
_entity.type
_entity.pdbx_description
1 polymer ?
#
loop_
_entity_poly.entity_id
_entity_poly.type
_entity_poly.pdbx_seq_one_letter_code
_entity_poly.pdbx_strand_id
1 'polypeptide(L)'
;MSSNPLSIIRKLAIALLLGGLSSTPLLGQSLFVEQAESTVVIQRDNLVRAKTKALKEAKAQVILQAVSRFLDFNDTVTLKPLLLKHFLEQPDDFIESIRVIGEGNTSDLTEFTIKIETQIYRSRLLSVFRKLGLPTQEERIPFRDVFLIYVADNALRQQRVLAPFLEQLQTRLRPYRIRAKVIVIEDRDLPIEAGLQARLALLPNKTTENIDGTALALLELKLRLSAQQEQSQKGTLNAQFIFWSQKDELAESSRSATSTTVKLSYLSWQTEEIITAILDSLLLQWTPVIQKALEMNQGIGTQVKIKFRGLPGPIEEQLLVKSLFQNNPRWKKLSLDIIASDYISYQALFLGLQEKIFREFVAPQNAPFEITAVFWEETFLVVDVKWKEITESLEPFLDTMVESGLAELDSVEENLPKPNLQVPLRTFKQTYNLPLPSTVYDHIRHRGDSTLFRIEPLNNTQSKETNKVTSLSWFRIGPTNLRPKLTLYDQNRKRIKSYMLRKKKQFLFKYKIPEGKQAFYLRISDEVGFLKDVAGSYQSFRYVLTVN
;
A
#
# COMPACT_ATOMS: atom_id res chain seq x y z
N MET A 1 -3.19 -39.70 -4.15
CA MET A 1 -3.80 -39.32 -5.44
C MET A 1 -5.05 -38.50 -5.15
N SER A 2 -5.33 -37.50 -6.00
CA SER A 2 -6.49 -36.60 -5.98
C SER A 2 -6.61 -35.65 -4.76
N SER A 3 -5.76 -34.62 -4.70
CA SER A 3 -6.06 -33.38 -3.95
C SER A 3 -7.16 -32.63 -4.69
N ASN A 4 -8.40 -32.74 -4.22
CA ASN A 4 -9.57 -32.20 -4.88
C ASN A 4 -9.58 -30.65 -4.74
N PRO A 5 -9.36 -29.86 -5.82
CA PRO A 5 -9.27 -28.41 -5.74
C PRO A 5 -10.59 -27.74 -5.29
N LEU A 6 -11.72 -28.46 -5.35
CA LEU A 6 -13.04 -27.99 -4.87
C LEU A 6 -13.12 -27.78 -3.35
N SER A 7 -12.32 -28.49 -2.55
CA SER A 7 -12.33 -28.34 -1.07
C SER A 7 -11.72 -27.01 -0.63
N ILE A 8 -10.66 -26.58 -1.30
CA ILE A 8 -10.00 -25.29 -1.09
C ILE A 8 -10.92 -24.14 -1.55
N ILE A 9 -11.65 -24.34 -2.66
CA ILE A 9 -12.60 -23.37 -3.22
C ILE A 9 -13.76 -23.06 -2.25
N ARG A 10 -14.31 -24.07 -1.56
CA ARG A 10 -15.41 -23.87 -0.60
C ARG A 10 -14.96 -23.18 0.67
N LYS A 11 -13.78 -23.52 1.21
CA LYS A 11 -13.22 -22.88 2.42
C LYS A 11 -12.82 -21.42 2.17
N LEU A 12 -12.31 -21.08 0.98
CA LEU A 12 -11.99 -19.70 0.58
C LEU A 12 -13.22 -18.80 0.46
N ALA A 13 -14.33 -19.30 -0.09
CA ALA A 13 -15.57 -18.54 -0.21
C ALA A 13 -16.20 -18.23 1.17
N ILE A 14 -16.10 -19.17 2.11
CA ILE A 14 -16.61 -19.00 3.48
C ILE A 14 -15.72 -18.04 4.29
N ALA A 15 -14.40 -18.09 4.12
CA ALA A 15 -13.47 -17.14 4.75
C ALA A 15 -13.65 -15.70 4.23
N LEU A 16 -13.98 -15.52 2.95
CA LEU A 16 -14.31 -14.22 2.34
C LEU A 16 -15.63 -13.63 2.87
N LEU A 17 -16.61 -14.47 3.20
CA LEU A 17 -17.92 -14.05 3.72
C LEU A 17 -17.91 -13.76 5.23
N LEU A 18 -17.05 -14.42 6.02
CA LEU A 18 -17.03 -14.27 7.49
C LEU A 18 -15.95 -13.31 8.02
N GLY A 19 -14.88 -13.03 7.27
CA GLY A 19 -13.80 -12.11 7.70
C GLY A 19 -14.07 -10.62 7.43
N GLY A 20 -15.13 -10.29 6.68
CA GLY A 20 -15.40 -8.92 6.22
C GLY A 20 -15.90 -7.93 7.27
N LEU A 21 -16.08 -8.32 8.54
CA LEU A 21 -16.84 -7.52 9.52
C LEU A 21 -16.14 -7.17 10.84
N SER A 22 -14.85 -7.48 11.05
CA SER A 22 -14.25 -7.21 12.38
C SER A 22 -12.77 -6.83 12.40
N SER A 23 -12.31 -6.03 11.44
CA SER A 23 -11.17 -5.13 11.67
C SER A 23 -11.16 -3.96 10.69
N THR A 24 -11.52 -2.77 11.17
CA THR A 24 -11.22 -1.50 10.47
C THR A 24 -9.89 -0.97 11.00
N PRO A 25 -8.74 -1.26 10.36
CA PRO A 25 -7.54 -0.47 10.58
C PRO A 25 -7.70 0.89 9.91
N LEU A 26 -7.33 1.96 10.63
CA LEU A 26 -7.19 3.30 10.07
C LEU A 26 -6.22 3.26 8.88
N LEU A 27 -6.67 3.68 7.69
CA LEU A 27 -5.94 3.76 6.41
C LEU A 27 -4.67 4.66 6.45
N GLY A 28 -4.33 5.24 7.60
CA GLY A 28 -3.06 5.92 7.87
C GLY A 28 -1.91 4.98 8.26
N GLN A 29 -2.18 3.69 8.48
CA GLN A 29 -1.16 2.70 8.79
C GLN A 29 -0.44 2.24 7.51
N SER A 30 0.89 2.26 7.52
CA SER A 30 1.71 1.61 6.48
C SER A 30 1.60 0.08 6.49
N LEU A 31 0.90 -0.45 7.49
CA LEU A 31 0.70 -1.87 7.75
C LEU A 31 -0.79 -2.18 7.86
N PHE A 32 -1.19 -3.35 7.35
CA PHE A 32 -2.45 -3.98 7.70
C PHE A 32 -2.24 -5.00 8.80
N VAL A 33 -3.26 -5.19 9.64
CA VAL A 33 -3.32 -6.31 10.59
C VAL A 33 -4.41 -7.24 10.10
N GLU A 34 -4.06 -8.49 9.81
CA GLU A 34 -4.99 -9.51 9.33
C GLU A 34 -4.87 -10.77 10.18
N GLN A 35 -5.97 -11.51 10.32
CA GLN A 35 -6.00 -12.79 11.01
C GLN A 35 -6.50 -13.89 10.10
N ALA A 36 -5.88 -15.06 10.17
CA ALA A 36 -6.33 -16.24 9.45
C ALA A 36 -6.22 -17.48 10.32
N GLU A 37 -7.07 -18.46 9.99
CA GLU A 37 -7.10 -19.77 10.61
C GLU A 37 -6.99 -20.84 9.52
N SER A 38 -6.14 -21.82 9.76
CA SER A 38 -5.92 -22.91 8.81
C SER A 38 -5.87 -24.25 9.53
N THR A 39 -6.64 -25.20 9.00
CA THR A 39 -6.71 -26.59 9.49
C THR A 39 -6.23 -27.54 8.42
N VAL A 40 -5.25 -28.38 8.76
CA VAL A 40 -4.59 -29.31 7.85
C VAL A 40 -4.52 -30.70 8.47
N VAL A 41 -4.78 -31.72 7.65
CA VAL A 41 -4.65 -33.13 8.04
C VAL A 41 -3.20 -33.50 8.33
N ILE A 42 -2.97 -34.15 9.47
CA ILE A 42 -1.69 -34.73 9.86
C ILE A 42 -1.49 -36.03 9.07
N GLN A 43 -0.58 -36.01 8.11
CA GLN A 43 -0.26 -37.19 7.30
C GLN A 43 0.93 -37.94 7.91
N ARG A 44 0.74 -39.24 8.19
CA ARG A 44 1.79 -40.13 8.72
C ARG A 44 2.38 -39.63 10.04
N ASP A 45 1.54 -39.12 10.93
CA ASP A 45 1.91 -38.58 12.24
C ASP A 45 2.98 -37.47 12.22
N ASN A 46 3.21 -36.84 11.06
CA ASN A 46 4.21 -35.79 10.92
C ASN A 46 3.60 -34.43 11.23
N LEU A 47 3.54 -34.11 12.53
CA LEU A 47 3.04 -32.84 13.04
C LEU A 47 3.84 -31.65 12.49
N VAL A 48 5.17 -31.76 12.34
CA VAL A 48 6.02 -30.67 11.83
C VAL A 48 5.63 -30.28 10.41
N ARG A 49 5.34 -31.28 9.56
CA ARG A 49 4.86 -31.05 8.19
C ARG A 49 3.46 -30.42 8.19
N ALA A 50 2.58 -30.87 9.08
CA ALA A 50 1.24 -30.29 9.23
C ALA A 50 1.31 -28.82 9.69
N LYS A 51 2.14 -28.50 10.69
CA LYS A 51 2.41 -27.13 11.16
C LYS A 51 2.90 -26.23 10.03
N THR A 52 3.91 -26.70 9.28
CA THR A 52 4.48 -25.93 8.17
C THR A 52 3.45 -25.66 7.07
N LYS A 53 2.64 -26.67 6.74
CA LYS A 53 1.60 -26.53 5.72
C LYS A 53 0.46 -25.61 6.17
N ALA A 54 -0.01 -25.76 7.40
CA ALA A 54 -1.06 -24.91 7.97
C ALA A 54 -0.60 -23.45 8.07
N LEU A 55 0.64 -23.20 8.49
CA LEU A 55 1.21 -21.86 8.50
C LEU A 55 1.29 -21.28 7.08
N LYS A 56 1.73 -22.05 6.08
CA LYS A 56 1.76 -21.61 4.68
C LYS A 56 0.36 -21.25 4.16
N GLU A 57 -0.64 -22.07 4.45
CA GLU A 57 -2.03 -21.81 4.06
C GLU A 57 -2.61 -20.58 4.78
N ALA A 58 -2.32 -20.40 6.07
CA ALA A 58 -2.74 -19.23 6.83
C ALA A 58 -2.07 -17.93 6.32
N LYS A 59 -0.76 -17.95 6.02
CA LYS A 59 -0.05 -16.82 5.39
C LYS A 59 -0.67 -16.45 4.03
N ALA A 60 -1.02 -17.44 3.22
CA ALA A 60 -1.66 -17.19 1.94
C ALA A 60 -3.03 -16.52 2.09
N GLN A 61 -3.82 -16.94 3.08
CA GLN A 61 -5.13 -16.35 3.36
C GLN A 61 -5.01 -14.88 3.80
N VAL A 62 -4.13 -14.55 4.75
CA VAL A 62 -3.98 -13.15 5.20
C VAL A 62 -3.52 -12.22 4.08
N ILE A 63 -2.63 -12.69 3.20
CA ILE A 63 -2.20 -11.89 2.04
C ILE A 63 -3.35 -11.68 1.06
N LEU A 64 -4.13 -12.71 0.74
CA LEU A 64 -5.28 -12.56 -0.15
C LEU A 64 -6.36 -11.64 0.44
N GLN A 65 -6.62 -11.73 1.75
CA GLN A 65 -7.54 -10.83 2.45
C GLN A 65 -7.07 -9.37 2.32
N ALA A 66 -5.78 -9.11 2.61
CA ALA A 66 -5.20 -7.78 2.47
C ALA A 66 -5.26 -7.24 1.03
N VAL A 67 -4.99 -8.10 0.03
CA VAL A 67 -5.09 -7.76 -1.40
C VAL A 67 -6.53 -7.46 -1.80
N SER A 68 -7.51 -8.23 -1.30
CA SER A 68 -8.93 -8.01 -1.63
C SER A 68 -9.48 -6.68 -1.09
N ARG A 69 -8.82 -6.03 -0.13
CA ARG A 69 -9.19 -4.66 0.30
C ARG A 69 -9.01 -3.62 -0.80
N PHE A 70 -8.23 -3.91 -1.84
CA PHE A 70 -7.95 -2.98 -2.94
C PHE A 70 -8.79 -3.22 -4.19
N LEU A 71 -9.52 -4.33 -4.28
CA LEU A 71 -10.25 -4.77 -5.46
C LEU A 71 -11.70 -5.02 -5.12
N ASP A 72 -12.60 -4.90 -6.10
CA ASP A 72 -13.96 -5.39 -5.90
C ASP A 72 -13.99 -6.92 -5.90
N PHE A 73 -15.07 -7.48 -5.36
CA PHE A 73 -15.20 -8.93 -5.26
C PHE A 73 -15.09 -9.61 -6.63
N ASN A 74 -15.69 -9.01 -7.66
CA ASN A 74 -15.70 -9.58 -9.02
C ASN A 74 -14.31 -9.50 -9.66
N ASP A 75 -13.59 -8.40 -9.47
CA ASP A 75 -12.23 -8.18 -9.93
C ASP A 75 -11.28 -9.16 -9.22
N THR A 76 -11.48 -9.41 -7.93
CA THR A 76 -10.70 -10.39 -7.15
C THR A 76 -10.88 -11.81 -7.70
N VAL A 77 -12.11 -12.20 -8.01
CA VAL A 77 -12.41 -13.51 -8.61
C VAL A 77 -11.80 -13.61 -10.01
N THR A 78 -11.98 -12.58 -10.83
CA THR A 78 -11.51 -12.55 -12.22
C THR A 78 -9.98 -12.59 -12.31
N LEU A 79 -9.29 -11.86 -11.44
CA LEU A 79 -7.83 -11.77 -11.43
C LEU A 79 -7.15 -12.86 -10.62
N LYS A 80 -7.90 -13.81 -10.06
CA LYS A 80 -7.37 -14.83 -9.15
C LYS A 80 -6.07 -15.49 -9.65
N PRO A 81 -5.93 -15.96 -10.90
CA PRO A 81 -4.68 -16.55 -11.36
C PRO A 81 -3.48 -15.61 -11.22
N LEU A 82 -3.67 -14.33 -11.57
CA LEU A 82 -2.65 -13.29 -11.47
C LEU A 82 -2.29 -12.98 -10.01
N LEU A 83 -3.30 -12.86 -9.15
CA LEU A 83 -3.08 -12.58 -7.73
C LEU A 83 -2.32 -13.71 -7.05
N LEU A 84 -2.65 -14.97 -7.35
CA LEU A 84 -1.93 -16.13 -6.83
C LEU A 84 -0.45 -16.09 -7.24
N LYS A 85 -0.16 -15.84 -8.53
CA LYS A 85 1.22 -15.75 -9.04
C LYS A 85 2.02 -14.66 -8.35
N HIS A 86 1.48 -13.45 -8.24
CA HIS A 86 2.27 -12.29 -7.80
C HIS A 86 2.33 -12.07 -6.29
N PHE A 87 1.38 -12.63 -5.53
CA PHE A 87 1.33 -12.42 -4.07
C PHE A 87 1.60 -13.69 -3.25
N LEU A 88 1.36 -14.89 -3.79
CA LEU A 88 1.45 -16.12 -3.02
C LEU A 88 2.66 -17.01 -3.33
N GLU A 89 3.44 -16.70 -4.37
CA GLU A 89 4.72 -17.37 -4.59
C GLU A 89 5.70 -17.06 -3.45
N GLN A 90 5.73 -15.80 -3.00
CA GLN A 90 6.58 -15.31 -1.91
C GLN A 90 5.79 -14.41 -0.94
N PRO A 91 4.87 -14.97 -0.13
CA PRO A 91 4.00 -14.17 0.73
C PRO A 91 4.77 -13.43 1.82
N ASP A 92 5.93 -13.95 2.23
CA ASP A 92 6.79 -13.35 3.26
C ASP A 92 7.35 -11.98 2.85
N ASP A 93 7.46 -11.69 1.55
CA ASP A 93 7.88 -10.38 1.05
C ASP A 93 6.93 -9.25 1.45
N PHE A 94 5.68 -9.58 1.79
CA PHE A 94 4.67 -8.60 2.18
C PHE A 94 4.48 -8.54 3.68
N ILE A 95 5.02 -9.51 4.44
CA ILE A 95 4.78 -9.65 5.86
C ILE A 95 5.90 -8.97 6.64
N GLU A 96 5.54 -8.16 7.63
CA GLU A 96 6.48 -7.62 8.61
C GLU A 96 6.67 -8.57 9.78
N SER A 97 5.55 -9.01 10.37
CA SER A 97 5.57 -9.85 11.56
C SER A 97 4.37 -10.80 11.56
N ILE A 98 4.56 -11.95 12.20
CA ILE A 98 3.53 -12.96 12.40
C ILE A 98 3.51 -13.30 13.88
N ARG A 99 2.32 -13.28 14.47
CA ARG A 99 2.04 -13.75 15.80
C ARG A 99 1.12 -14.96 15.72
N VAL A 100 1.52 -16.08 16.32
CA VAL A 100 0.61 -17.21 16.54
C VAL A 100 -0.27 -16.87 17.74
N ILE A 101 -1.58 -16.83 17.52
CA ILE A 101 -2.58 -16.49 18.56
C ILE A 101 -3.41 -17.70 18.99
N GLY A 102 -3.28 -18.83 18.28
CA GLY A 102 -3.81 -20.11 18.69
C GLY A 102 -3.16 -21.25 17.90
N GLU A 103 -2.90 -22.36 18.57
CA GLU A 103 -2.57 -23.63 17.93
C GLU A 103 -3.24 -24.78 18.69
N GLY A 104 -3.65 -25.82 17.96
CA GLY A 104 -4.29 -26.97 18.56
C GLY A 104 -4.40 -28.14 17.61
N ASN A 105 -4.56 -29.33 18.18
CA ASN A 105 -4.80 -30.56 17.44
C ASN A 105 -6.20 -31.08 17.77
N THR A 106 -6.79 -31.85 16.87
CA THR A 106 -7.91 -32.71 17.25
C THR A 106 -7.47 -33.78 18.24
N SER A 107 -8.39 -34.25 19.09
CA SER A 107 -8.11 -35.23 20.15
C SER A 107 -7.57 -36.57 19.64
N ASP A 108 -7.89 -36.91 18.39
CA ASP A 108 -7.43 -38.09 17.65
C ASP A 108 -6.13 -37.85 16.87
N LEU A 109 -5.51 -36.67 16.97
CA LEU A 109 -4.28 -36.26 16.28
C LEU A 109 -4.36 -36.36 14.75
N THR A 110 -5.56 -36.29 14.18
CA THR A 110 -5.77 -36.36 12.72
C THR A 110 -5.65 -35.00 12.05
N GLU A 111 -5.91 -33.91 12.75
CA GLU A 111 -5.85 -32.55 12.20
C GLU A 111 -5.05 -31.59 13.11
N PHE A 112 -4.36 -30.65 12.47
CA PHE A 112 -3.65 -29.54 13.09
C PHE A 112 -4.29 -28.22 12.67
N THR A 113 -4.61 -27.36 13.62
CA THR A 113 -5.16 -26.02 13.39
C THR A 113 -4.21 -24.96 13.95
N ILE A 114 -3.98 -23.91 13.15
CA ILE A 114 -3.25 -22.71 13.57
C ILE A 114 -4.07 -21.46 13.29
N LYS A 115 -4.08 -20.54 14.24
CA LYS A 115 -4.62 -19.19 14.10
C LYS A 115 -3.49 -18.18 14.25
N ILE A 116 -3.34 -17.33 13.25
CA ILE A 116 -2.29 -16.31 13.20
C ILE A 116 -2.88 -14.91 13.10
N GLU A 117 -2.13 -13.94 13.61
CA GLU A 117 -2.27 -12.51 13.36
C GLU A 117 -1.02 -12.03 12.64
N THR A 118 -1.17 -11.26 11.57
CA THR A 118 -0.07 -10.86 10.69
C THR A 118 -0.10 -9.36 10.44
N GLN A 119 1.07 -8.71 10.55
CA GLN A 119 1.28 -7.34 10.10
C GLN A 119 1.83 -7.34 8.66
N ILE A 120 1.17 -6.65 7.75
CA ILE A 120 1.43 -6.71 6.30
C ILE A 120 1.76 -5.32 5.76
N TYR A 121 2.86 -5.17 5.01
CA TYR A 121 3.24 -3.91 4.37
C TYR A 121 2.28 -3.50 3.25
N ARG A 122 1.39 -2.54 3.54
CA ARG A 122 0.47 -1.93 2.57
C ARG A 122 1.22 -1.41 1.34
N SER A 123 2.36 -0.75 1.55
CA SER A 123 3.17 -0.15 0.48
C SER A 123 3.75 -1.19 -0.49
N ARG A 124 4.12 -2.37 -0.01
CA ARG A 124 4.66 -3.46 -0.84
C ARG A 124 3.55 -4.06 -1.70
N LEU A 125 2.35 -4.23 -1.14
CA LEU A 125 1.17 -4.66 -1.91
C LEU A 125 0.87 -3.67 -3.04
N LEU A 126 0.73 -2.37 -2.71
CA LEU A 126 0.48 -1.31 -3.70
C LEU A 126 1.55 -1.22 -4.78
N SER A 127 2.82 -1.48 -4.43
CA SER A 127 3.89 -1.53 -5.44
C SER A 127 3.67 -2.65 -6.46
N VAL A 128 3.11 -3.80 -6.06
CA VAL A 128 2.80 -4.90 -6.99
C VAL A 128 1.61 -4.52 -7.87
N PHE A 129 0.54 -3.96 -7.30
CA PHE A 129 -0.60 -3.43 -8.08
C PHE A 129 -0.14 -2.50 -9.20
N ARG A 130 0.77 -1.56 -8.89
CA ARG A 130 1.37 -0.67 -9.88
C ARG A 130 2.20 -1.38 -10.94
N LYS A 131 3.04 -2.35 -10.53
CA LYS A 131 3.79 -3.20 -11.47
C LYS A 131 2.87 -4.01 -12.39
N LEU A 132 1.65 -4.30 -11.95
CA LEU A 132 0.65 -4.97 -12.77
C LEU A 132 -0.18 -4.01 -13.61
N GLY A 133 -0.10 -2.69 -13.37
CA GLY A 133 -0.99 -1.70 -13.99
C GLY A 133 -2.43 -1.79 -13.48
N LEU A 134 -2.64 -2.39 -12.31
CA LEU A 134 -3.95 -2.55 -11.69
C LEU A 134 -4.25 -1.35 -10.79
N PRO A 135 -5.28 -0.55 -11.11
CA PRO A 135 -5.73 0.51 -10.22
C PRO A 135 -6.46 -0.06 -9.01
N THR A 136 -6.32 0.59 -7.86
CA THR A 136 -7.07 0.22 -6.65
C THR A 136 -8.48 0.81 -6.67
N GLN A 137 -9.40 0.27 -5.86
CA GLN A 137 -10.75 0.84 -5.70
C GLN A 137 -10.74 2.30 -5.22
N GLU A 138 -9.76 2.68 -4.39
CA GLU A 138 -9.60 4.04 -3.89
C GLU A 138 -9.19 5.02 -5.01
N GLU A 139 -8.55 4.51 -6.06
CA GLU A 139 -8.06 5.33 -7.18
C GLU A 139 -9.17 5.70 -8.16
N ARG A 140 -9.39 7.01 -8.34
CA ARG A 140 -10.38 7.57 -9.27
C ARG A 140 -9.88 7.59 -10.71
N ILE A 141 -9.54 6.41 -11.24
CA ILE A 141 -9.09 6.23 -12.62
C ILE A 141 -10.31 5.87 -13.50
N PRO A 142 -10.68 6.71 -14.48
CA PRO A 142 -11.79 6.46 -15.39
C PRO A 142 -11.43 5.33 -16.36
N PHE A 143 -12.49 4.70 -16.88
CA PHE A 143 -12.36 3.75 -17.97
C PHE A 143 -11.79 4.42 -19.22
N ARG A 144 -10.94 3.66 -19.93
CA ARG A 144 -10.27 4.08 -21.15
C ARG A 144 -10.74 3.21 -22.29
N ASP A 145 -11.11 3.85 -23.39
CA ASP A 145 -11.44 3.14 -24.62
C ASP A 145 -10.14 2.79 -25.35
N VAL A 146 -10.05 1.54 -25.79
CA VAL A 146 -8.89 0.99 -26.50
C VAL A 146 -9.41 0.23 -27.71
N PHE A 147 -8.84 0.45 -28.88
CA PHE A 147 -9.19 -0.36 -30.05
C PHE A 147 -8.51 -1.72 -29.97
N LEU A 148 -9.28 -2.78 -30.17
CA LEU A 148 -8.80 -4.16 -30.18
C LEU A 148 -9.07 -4.78 -31.56
N ILE A 149 -8.02 -4.97 -32.34
CA ILE A 149 -8.08 -5.72 -33.60
C ILE A 149 -8.07 -7.21 -33.27
N TYR A 150 -9.13 -7.91 -33.63
CA TYR A 150 -9.28 -9.35 -33.43
C TYR A 150 -9.02 -10.09 -34.75
N VAL A 151 -7.93 -10.85 -34.79
CA VAL A 151 -7.52 -11.65 -35.95
C VAL A 151 -7.52 -13.12 -35.54
N ALA A 152 -8.44 -13.91 -36.08
CA ALA A 152 -8.55 -15.31 -35.68
C ALA A 152 -8.92 -16.24 -36.83
N ASP A 153 -8.59 -17.52 -36.69
CA ASP A 153 -9.05 -18.56 -37.60
C ASP A 153 -10.59 -18.64 -37.64
N ASN A 154 -11.14 -19.11 -38.77
CA ASN A 154 -12.57 -19.07 -39.04
C ASN A 154 -13.44 -19.68 -37.92
N ALA A 155 -13.00 -20.80 -37.35
CA ALA A 155 -13.66 -21.47 -36.23
C ALA A 155 -13.88 -20.56 -35.00
N LEU A 156 -12.91 -19.68 -34.73
CA LEU A 156 -12.93 -18.77 -33.58
C LEU A 156 -13.71 -17.48 -33.86
N ARG A 157 -13.98 -17.18 -35.14
CA ARG A 157 -14.80 -16.03 -35.57
C ARG A 157 -16.30 -16.34 -35.59
N GLN A 158 -16.68 -17.61 -35.51
CA GLN A 158 -18.09 -17.98 -35.43
C GLN A 158 -18.73 -17.35 -34.20
N GLN A 159 -19.91 -16.74 -34.35
CA GLN A 159 -20.57 -15.97 -33.29
C GLN A 159 -20.71 -16.73 -31.97
N ARG A 160 -20.96 -18.05 -32.05
CA ARG A 160 -21.07 -18.96 -30.90
C ARG A 160 -19.79 -19.07 -30.05
N VAL A 161 -18.62 -18.80 -30.64
CA VAL A 161 -17.31 -18.81 -29.96
C VAL A 161 -16.86 -17.39 -29.68
N LEU A 162 -17.04 -16.48 -30.65
CA LEU A 162 -16.58 -15.11 -30.60
C LEU A 162 -17.23 -14.32 -29.44
N ALA A 163 -18.56 -14.40 -29.29
CA ALA A 163 -19.25 -13.61 -28.26
C ALA A 163 -18.82 -14.01 -26.82
N PRO A 164 -18.82 -15.30 -26.43
CA PRO A 164 -18.29 -15.71 -25.13
C PRO A 164 -16.81 -15.34 -24.93
N PHE A 165 -16.00 -15.45 -25.99
CA PHE A 165 -14.58 -15.09 -25.92
C PHE A 165 -14.39 -13.60 -25.59
N LEU A 166 -15.07 -12.71 -26.32
CA LEU A 166 -14.94 -11.27 -26.14
C LEU A 166 -15.50 -10.80 -24.80
N GLU A 167 -16.60 -11.41 -24.33
CA GLU A 167 -17.15 -11.15 -23.01
C GLU A 167 -16.16 -11.51 -21.89
N GLN A 168 -15.58 -12.71 -21.97
CA GLN A 168 -14.58 -13.16 -21.01
C GLN A 168 -13.28 -12.32 -21.05
N LEU A 169 -12.87 -11.88 -22.23
CA LEU A 169 -11.73 -10.98 -22.40
C LEU A 169 -12.02 -9.62 -21.76
N GLN A 170 -13.17 -9.02 -22.06
CA GLN A 170 -13.58 -7.73 -21.51
C GLN A 170 -13.73 -7.79 -19.98
N THR A 171 -14.21 -8.91 -19.45
CA THR A 171 -14.28 -9.17 -18.00
C THR A 171 -12.89 -9.10 -17.36
N ARG A 172 -11.87 -9.69 -17.99
CA ARG A 172 -10.48 -9.66 -17.50
C ARG A 172 -9.76 -8.32 -17.71
N LEU A 173 -10.20 -7.51 -18.69
CA LEU A 173 -9.67 -6.15 -18.93
C LEU A 173 -10.30 -5.08 -18.03
N ARG A 174 -11.52 -5.31 -17.55
CA ARG A 174 -12.27 -4.37 -16.70
C ARG A 174 -11.52 -3.92 -15.42
N PRO A 175 -10.83 -4.80 -14.67
CA PRO A 175 -10.05 -4.38 -13.51
C PRO A 175 -8.98 -3.33 -13.84
N TYR A 176 -8.42 -3.38 -15.05
CA TYR A 176 -7.43 -2.40 -15.55
C TYR A 176 -8.07 -1.10 -16.05
N ARG A 177 -9.39 -0.95 -15.89
CA ARG A 177 -10.19 0.19 -16.42
C ARG A 177 -10.07 0.34 -17.94
N ILE A 178 -10.02 -0.79 -18.66
CA ILE A 178 -9.96 -0.82 -20.13
C ILE A 178 -11.31 -1.28 -20.71
N ARG A 179 -11.84 -0.54 -21.68
CA ARG A 179 -12.97 -0.92 -22.52
C ARG A 179 -12.48 -1.15 -23.95
N ALA A 180 -12.61 -2.37 -24.44
CA ALA A 180 -12.17 -2.74 -25.78
C ALA A 180 -13.27 -2.41 -26.81
N LYS A 181 -12.93 -1.58 -27.80
CA LYS A 181 -13.70 -1.40 -29.03
C LYS A 181 -13.17 -2.38 -30.07
N VAL A 182 -13.88 -3.50 -30.22
CA VAL A 182 -13.40 -4.65 -30.99
C VAL A 182 -13.65 -4.44 -32.49
N ILE A 183 -12.61 -4.68 -33.30
CA ILE A 183 -12.66 -4.71 -34.77
C ILE A 183 -12.31 -6.13 -35.19
N VAL A 184 -13.29 -6.86 -35.73
CA VAL A 184 -13.10 -8.25 -36.18
C VAL A 184 -12.64 -8.25 -37.62
N ILE A 185 -11.51 -8.92 -37.90
CA ILE A 185 -10.94 -9.02 -39.25
C ILE A 185 -11.34 -10.35 -39.88
N GLU A 186 -12.04 -10.26 -41.02
CA GLU A 186 -12.50 -11.42 -41.81
C GLU A 186 -11.39 -12.01 -42.68
N ASP A 187 -10.39 -11.21 -43.06
CA ASP A 187 -9.30 -11.62 -43.92
C ASP A 187 -8.12 -12.21 -43.15
N ARG A 188 -7.50 -13.27 -43.71
CA ARG A 188 -6.52 -14.09 -42.95
C ARG A 188 -5.14 -13.44 -42.80
N ASP A 189 -4.80 -12.48 -43.66
CA ASP A 189 -3.44 -12.02 -43.82
C ASP A 189 -3.25 -10.55 -43.43
N LEU A 190 -3.33 -10.29 -42.13
CA LEU A 190 -2.69 -9.11 -41.54
C LEU A 190 -1.35 -9.51 -40.89
N PRO A 191 -0.27 -9.71 -41.67
CA PRO A 191 1.05 -10.05 -41.14
C PRO A 191 1.53 -8.98 -40.15
N ILE A 192 2.38 -9.36 -39.18
CA ILE A 192 2.94 -8.40 -38.21
C ILE A 192 3.79 -7.36 -38.98
N GLU A 193 4.44 -7.82 -40.04
CA GLU A 193 5.32 -7.09 -40.95
C GLU A 193 4.61 -5.91 -41.65
N ALA A 194 3.28 -5.99 -41.84
CA ALA A 194 2.50 -4.85 -42.37
C ALA A 194 2.47 -3.65 -41.40
N GLY A 195 2.88 -3.85 -40.14
CA GLY A 195 3.17 -2.78 -39.18
C GLY A 195 1.96 -1.97 -38.75
N LEU A 196 2.23 -0.90 -37.99
CA LEU A 196 1.22 -0.01 -37.41
C LEU A 196 0.31 0.62 -38.47
N GLN A 197 0.85 1.08 -39.61
CA GLN A 197 0.07 1.79 -40.64
C GLN A 197 -1.08 0.95 -41.18
N ALA A 198 -0.84 -0.34 -41.42
CA ALA A 198 -1.90 -1.25 -41.85
C ALA A 198 -2.99 -1.43 -40.78
N ARG A 199 -2.64 -1.34 -39.48
CA ARG A 199 -3.64 -1.40 -38.39
C ARG A 199 -4.42 -0.10 -38.25
N LEU A 200 -3.76 1.04 -38.41
CA LEU A 200 -4.42 2.35 -38.37
C LEU A 200 -5.45 2.50 -39.50
N ALA A 201 -5.19 1.92 -40.67
CA ALA A 201 -6.12 1.89 -41.79
C ALA A 201 -7.44 1.15 -41.49
N LEU A 202 -7.46 0.27 -40.48
CA LEU A 202 -8.64 -0.50 -40.07
C LEU A 202 -9.54 0.26 -39.08
N LEU A 203 -9.06 1.38 -38.53
CA LEU A 203 -9.81 2.14 -37.53
C LEU A 203 -11.01 2.86 -38.16
N PRO A 204 -12.19 2.85 -37.49
CA PRO A 204 -13.34 3.61 -37.96
C PRO A 204 -12.98 5.10 -38.00
N ASN A 205 -13.28 5.76 -39.11
CA ASN A 205 -12.98 7.17 -39.40
C ASN A 205 -11.49 7.56 -39.46
N LYS A 206 -10.56 6.58 -39.46
CA LYS A 206 -9.09 6.81 -39.50
C LYS A 206 -8.56 7.73 -38.39
N THR A 207 -9.31 7.90 -37.30
CA THR A 207 -8.90 8.75 -36.17
C THR A 207 -7.88 8.04 -35.31
N THR A 208 -6.72 8.65 -35.10
CA THR A 208 -5.64 8.19 -34.22
C THR A 208 -5.74 8.74 -32.79
N GLU A 209 -6.70 9.63 -32.54
CA GLU A 209 -6.86 10.34 -31.27
C GLU A 209 -8.21 10.05 -30.60
N ASN A 210 -8.21 10.07 -29.27
CA ASN A 210 -9.41 10.08 -28.45
C ASN A 210 -10.10 11.45 -28.52
N ILE A 211 -11.33 11.52 -28.00
CA ILE A 211 -12.11 12.78 -27.84
C ILE A 211 -11.30 13.85 -27.10
N ASP A 212 -10.37 13.42 -26.22
CA ASP A 212 -9.51 14.26 -25.41
C ASP A 212 -8.19 14.67 -26.12
N GLY A 213 -8.03 14.40 -27.43
CA GLY A 213 -6.83 14.75 -28.23
C GLY A 213 -5.58 13.89 -27.95
N THR A 214 -5.73 12.77 -27.24
CA THR A 214 -4.62 11.86 -26.90
C THR A 214 -4.55 10.69 -27.88
N ALA A 215 -3.34 10.26 -28.26
CA ALA A 215 -3.15 9.07 -29.07
C ALA A 215 -3.87 7.84 -28.48
N LEU A 216 -4.66 7.17 -29.31
CA LEU A 216 -5.39 5.97 -28.94
C LEU A 216 -4.45 4.79 -28.75
N ALA A 217 -4.53 4.09 -27.61
CA ALA A 217 -3.90 2.79 -27.51
C ALA A 217 -4.54 1.81 -28.51
N LEU A 218 -3.68 1.07 -29.22
CA LEU A 218 -4.07 0.07 -30.20
C LEU A 218 -3.57 -1.30 -29.78
N LEU A 219 -4.49 -2.24 -29.63
CA LEU A 219 -4.23 -3.63 -29.30
C LEU A 219 -4.59 -4.54 -30.48
N GLU A 220 -3.87 -5.64 -30.62
CA GLU A 220 -4.17 -6.71 -31.58
C GLU A 220 -4.11 -8.06 -30.85
N LEU A 221 -5.15 -8.87 -31.03
CA LEU A 221 -5.22 -10.24 -30.54
C LEU A 221 -5.28 -11.19 -31.72
N LYS A 222 -4.21 -11.98 -31.90
CA LYS A 222 -4.12 -13.03 -32.91
C LYS A 222 -4.39 -14.40 -32.29
N LEU A 223 -5.36 -15.14 -32.81
CA LEU A 223 -5.64 -16.51 -32.38
C LEU A 223 -5.51 -17.49 -33.56
N ARG A 224 -4.68 -18.52 -33.40
CA ARG A 224 -4.43 -19.53 -34.45
C ARG A 224 -4.51 -20.94 -33.89
N LEU A 225 -5.23 -21.81 -34.58
CA LEU A 225 -5.33 -23.24 -34.33
C LEU A 225 -4.29 -23.99 -35.17
N SER A 226 -3.62 -24.97 -34.55
CA SER A 226 -2.63 -25.79 -35.25
C SER A 226 -3.24 -26.86 -36.17
N ALA A 227 -4.54 -27.17 -36.02
CA ALA A 227 -5.24 -28.16 -36.81
C ALA A 227 -6.63 -27.62 -37.20
N GLN A 228 -7.07 -27.90 -38.43
CA GLN A 228 -8.45 -27.66 -38.83
C GLN A 228 -9.37 -28.51 -37.93
N GLN A 229 -10.24 -27.85 -37.18
CA GLN A 229 -11.21 -28.46 -36.26
C GLN A 229 -12.01 -29.62 -36.87
N GLU A 230 -12.15 -29.63 -38.20
CA GLU A 230 -12.97 -30.59 -38.94
C GLU A 230 -12.43 -32.03 -38.90
N GLN A 231 -11.18 -32.27 -38.43
CA GLN A 231 -10.57 -33.61 -38.46
C GLN A 231 -9.87 -34.07 -37.16
N SER A 232 -9.76 -33.26 -36.10
CA SER A 232 -9.10 -33.72 -34.87
C SER A 232 -9.64 -33.08 -33.59
N GLN A 233 -9.99 -33.93 -32.62
CA GLN A 233 -10.40 -33.50 -31.27
C GLN A 233 -9.23 -32.91 -30.46
N LYS A 234 -7.98 -33.21 -30.85
CA LYS A 234 -6.76 -32.70 -30.21
C LYS A 234 -6.06 -31.64 -31.05
N GLY A 235 -5.46 -30.66 -30.40
CA GLY A 235 -4.73 -29.61 -31.10
C GLY A 235 -4.08 -28.60 -30.18
N THR A 236 -3.68 -27.48 -30.75
CA THR A 236 -3.10 -26.37 -30.01
C THR A 236 -3.71 -25.05 -30.46
N LEU A 237 -4.10 -24.22 -29.49
CA LEU A 237 -4.48 -22.83 -29.67
C LEU A 237 -3.28 -21.94 -29.31
N ASN A 238 -2.82 -21.14 -30.26
CA ASN A 238 -1.84 -20.10 -30.05
C ASN A 238 -2.55 -18.76 -29.96
N ALA A 239 -2.27 -18.00 -28.91
CA ALA A 239 -2.78 -16.65 -28.74
C ALA A 239 -1.61 -15.67 -28.62
N GLN A 240 -1.63 -14.62 -29.42
CA GLN A 240 -0.65 -13.54 -29.36
C GLN A 240 -1.38 -12.23 -29.11
N PHE A 241 -0.97 -11.51 -28.06
CA PHE A 241 -1.54 -10.24 -27.68
C PHE A 241 -0.47 -9.15 -27.84
N ILE A 242 -0.78 -8.14 -28.63
CA ILE A 242 0.18 -7.16 -29.14
C ILE A 242 -0.35 -5.76 -28.85
N PHE A 243 0.53 -4.88 -28.38
CA PHE A 243 0.31 -3.45 -28.32
C PHE A 243 1.15 -2.77 -29.40
N TRP A 244 0.52 -1.87 -30.15
CA TRP A 244 1.15 -1.07 -31.18
C TRP A 244 1.35 0.37 -30.71
N SER A 245 2.60 0.83 -30.62
CA SER A 245 2.95 2.20 -30.24
C SER A 245 2.81 3.15 -31.42
N GLN A 246 2.07 4.26 -31.26
CA GLN A 246 2.06 5.39 -32.21
C GLN A 246 3.04 6.52 -31.82
N LYS A 247 3.95 6.31 -30.85
CA LYS A 247 4.99 7.30 -30.51
C LYS A 247 6.15 7.22 -31.49
N ASP A 248 6.52 8.37 -32.07
CA ASP A 248 7.53 8.55 -33.13
C ASP A 248 8.99 8.21 -32.75
N GLU A 249 9.26 7.78 -31.52
CA GLU A 249 10.65 7.57 -31.04
C GLU A 249 11.33 6.29 -31.55
N LEU A 250 10.67 5.45 -32.36
CA LEU A 250 11.26 4.20 -32.86
C LEU A 250 11.13 4.09 -34.39
N ALA A 251 12.26 4.30 -35.08
CA ALA A 251 12.39 4.29 -36.54
C ALA A 251 12.25 2.92 -37.23
N GLU A 252 11.72 1.89 -36.57
CA GLU A 252 11.54 0.56 -37.17
C GLU A 252 10.17 -0.04 -36.82
N SER A 253 9.38 -0.35 -37.86
CA SER A 253 8.00 -0.85 -37.78
C SER A 253 7.84 -2.20 -37.06
N SER A 254 8.93 -2.93 -36.85
CA SER A 254 8.96 -4.22 -36.13
C SER A 254 9.38 -4.11 -34.66
N ARG A 255 9.99 -2.98 -34.23
CA ARG A 255 10.43 -2.73 -32.84
C ARG A 255 9.44 -1.90 -32.02
N SER A 256 8.37 -1.39 -32.63
CA SER A 256 7.34 -0.56 -32.00
C SER A 256 6.21 -1.36 -31.32
N ALA A 257 6.30 -2.70 -31.32
CA ALA A 257 5.28 -3.58 -30.78
C ALA A 257 5.75 -4.29 -29.51
N THR A 258 4.96 -4.18 -28.44
CA THR A 258 5.14 -5.03 -27.24
C THR A 258 4.16 -6.20 -27.36
N SER A 259 4.64 -7.44 -27.33
CA SER A 259 3.77 -8.61 -27.50
C SER A 259 4.03 -9.69 -26.46
N THR A 260 3.00 -10.47 -26.17
CA THR A 260 3.11 -11.73 -25.45
C THR A 260 2.45 -12.85 -26.25
N THR A 261 2.95 -14.07 -26.12
CA THR A 261 2.42 -15.25 -26.82
C THR A 261 2.22 -16.40 -25.85
N VAL A 262 1.06 -17.03 -25.94
CA VAL A 262 0.67 -18.17 -25.11
C VAL A 262 0.21 -19.30 -26.01
N LYS A 263 0.57 -20.53 -25.61
CA LYS A 263 0.22 -21.75 -26.32
C LYS A 263 -0.54 -22.68 -25.38
N LEU A 264 -1.72 -23.12 -25.78
CA LEU A 264 -2.56 -24.04 -25.02
C LEU A 264 -2.83 -25.30 -25.84
N SER A 265 -2.42 -26.46 -25.31
CA SER A 265 -2.76 -27.77 -25.88
C SER A 265 -4.12 -28.23 -25.34
N TYR A 266 -4.97 -28.78 -26.20
CA TYR A 266 -6.26 -29.36 -25.84
C TYR A 266 -6.43 -30.78 -26.41
N LEU A 267 -7.16 -31.63 -25.69
CA LEU A 267 -7.44 -33.03 -26.06
C LEU A 267 -8.84 -33.21 -26.66
N SER A 268 -9.77 -32.33 -26.31
CA SER A 268 -11.14 -32.26 -26.81
C SER A 268 -11.52 -30.78 -27.01
N TRP A 269 -12.37 -30.48 -28.00
CA TRP A 269 -12.84 -29.12 -28.23
C TRP A 269 -14.00 -28.76 -27.28
N GLN A 270 -13.67 -28.38 -26.05
CA GLN A 270 -14.61 -27.81 -25.09
C GLN A 270 -14.44 -26.29 -25.03
N THR A 271 -15.25 -25.58 -25.81
CA THR A 271 -15.10 -24.13 -26.05
C THR A 271 -14.95 -23.31 -24.76
N GLU A 272 -15.82 -23.50 -23.76
CA GLU A 272 -15.76 -22.70 -22.52
C GLU A 272 -14.48 -22.92 -21.72
N GLU A 273 -14.04 -24.18 -21.59
CA GLU A 273 -12.82 -24.54 -20.85
C GLU A 273 -11.57 -24.02 -21.57
N ILE A 274 -11.51 -24.19 -22.90
CA ILE A 274 -10.39 -23.72 -23.72
C ILE A 274 -10.26 -22.20 -23.69
N ILE A 275 -11.37 -21.48 -23.83
CA ILE A 275 -11.41 -20.01 -23.78
C ILE A 275 -10.92 -19.51 -22.42
N THR A 276 -11.43 -20.11 -21.34
CA THR A 276 -11.04 -19.73 -19.97
C THR A 276 -9.55 -19.96 -19.75
N ALA A 277 -9.05 -21.14 -20.14
CA ALA A 277 -7.65 -21.52 -19.94
C ALA A 277 -6.67 -20.66 -20.76
N ILE A 278 -6.98 -20.34 -22.02
CA ILE A 278 -6.10 -19.49 -22.84
C ILE A 278 -6.08 -18.04 -22.33
N LEU A 279 -7.23 -17.52 -21.90
CA LEU A 279 -7.33 -16.16 -21.36
C LEU A 279 -6.64 -16.02 -20.00
N ASP A 280 -6.75 -17.02 -19.12
CA ASP A 280 -6.02 -17.04 -17.85
C ASP A 280 -4.51 -17.13 -18.09
N SER A 281 -4.09 -17.93 -19.08
CA SER A 281 -2.69 -18.04 -19.44
C SER A 281 -2.14 -16.73 -20.05
N LEU A 282 -2.95 -16.03 -20.86
CA LEU A 282 -2.64 -14.69 -21.37
C LEU A 282 -2.54 -13.66 -20.23
N LEU A 283 -3.50 -13.67 -19.29
CA LEU A 283 -3.54 -12.78 -18.13
C LEU A 283 -2.23 -12.82 -17.33
N LEU A 284 -1.61 -14.00 -17.20
CA LEU A 284 -0.34 -14.18 -16.48
C LEU A 284 0.88 -13.59 -17.19
N GLN A 285 0.76 -13.21 -18.46
CA GLN A 285 1.88 -12.72 -19.28
C GLN A 285 1.64 -11.34 -19.92
N TRP A 286 0.39 -10.87 -19.98
CA TRP A 286 0.04 -9.65 -20.72
C TRP A 286 0.42 -8.34 -20.04
N THR A 287 0.97 -8.38 -18.82
CA THR A 287 1.30 -7.18 -18.03
C THR A 287 2.10 -6.14 -18.81
N PRO A 288 3.17 -6.49 -19.58
CA PRO A 288 3.92 -5.51 -20.36
C PRO A 288 3.05 -4.82 -21.43
N VAL A 289 2.16 -5.58 -22.07
CA VAL A 289 1.23 -5.08 -23.11
C VAL A 289 0.22 -4.11 -22.50
N ILE A 290 -0.38 -4.49 -21.37
CA ILE A 290 -1.35 -3.65 -20.65
C ILE A 290 -0.70 -2.37 -20.12
N GLN A 291 0.49 -2.45 -19.53
CA GLN A 291 1.22 -1.27 -19.07
C GLN A 291 1.47 -0.27 -20.20
N LYS A 292 1.89 -0.75 -21.38
CA LYS A 292 2.10 0.13 -22.53
C LYS A 292 0.81 0.76 -23.04
N ALA A 293 -0.28 0.01 -23.09
CA ALA A 293 -1.60 0.55 -23.42
C ALA A 293 -2.07 1.62 -22.41
N LEU A 294 -1.78 1.43 -21.13
CA LEU A 294 -2.08 2.39 -20.07
C LEU A 294 -1.12 3.59 -20.06
N GLU A 295 0.10 3.47 -20.57
CA GLU A 295 1.05 4.58 -20.74
C GLU A 295 0.73 5.45 -21.96
N MET A 296 0.18 4.89 -23.02
CA MET A 296 -0.07 5.61 -24.27
C MET A 296 -1.30 6.53 -24.21
N ASN A 297 -2.32 6.12 -23.46
CA ASN A 297 -3.50 6.93 -23.17
C ASN A 297 -3.26 8.00 -22.07
N GLN A 298 -2.02 8.20 -21.63
CA GLN A 298 -1.61 9.31 -20.76
C GLN A 298 -1.21 10.45 -21.70
N GLY A 299 -2.05 11.49 -21.82
CA GLY A 299 -1.88 12.57 -22.80
C GLY A 299 -0.54 13.31 -22.73
N ILE A 300 -0.36 14.33 -23.58
CA ILE A 300 0.76 15.26 -23.48
C ILE A 300 0.68 15.90 -22.09
N GLY A 301 1.62 15.53 -21.21
CA GLY A 301 1.55 15.93 -19.82
C GLY A 301 1.61 17.45 -19.68
N THR A 302 0.73 18.03 -18.88
CA THR A 302 0.78 19.45 -18.53
C THR A 302 1.76 19.63 -17.38
N GLN A 303 2.71 20.55 -17.52
CA GLN A 303 3.59 20.90 -16.41
C GLN A 303 2.81 21.78 -15.43
N VAL A 304 2.71 21.35 -14.18
CA VAL A 304 1.94 22.01 -13.13
C VAL A 304 2.88 22.40 -12.01
N LYS A 305 2.78 23.65 -11.55
CA LYS A 305 3.37 24.10 -10.30
C LYS A 305 2.32 24.01 -9.20
N ILE A 306 2.63 23.28 -8.14
CA ILE A 306 1.71 22.97 -7.04
C ILE A 306 2.23 23.67 -5.80
N LYS A 307 1.40 24.44 -5.10
CA LYS A 307 1.74 25.15 -3.87
C LYS A 307 0.96 24.54 -2.71
N PHE A 308 1.64 23.93 -1.74
CA PHE A 308 1.05 23.42 -0.50
C PHE A 308 1.16 24.44 0.62
N ARG A 309 0.03 24.80 1.23
CA ARG A 309 -0.05 25.69 2.40
C ARG A 309 -0.54 24.91 3.62
N GLY A 310 -0.15 25.36 4.81
CA GLY A 310 -0.56 24.73 6.08
C GLY A 310 0.28 23.51 6.48
N LEU A 311 1.51 23.40 5.99
CA LEU A 311 2.46 22.35 6.39
C LEU A 311 3.19 22.73 7.69
N PRO A 312 3.06 21.95 8.78
CA PRO A 312 3.71 22.25 10.06
C PRO A 312 5.19 21.87 10.10
N GLY A 313 5.66 21.02 9.18
CA GLY A 313 7.04 20.56 9.16
C GLY A 313 7.38 19.61 8.00
N PRO A 314 8.67 19.23 7.89
CA PRO A 314 9.18 18.39 6.80
C PRO A 314 8.70 16.93 6.86
N ILE A 315 8.26 16.45 8.03
CA ILE A 315 7.72 15.08 8.18
C ILE A 315 6.32 15.04 7.57
N GLU A 316 5.50 16.03 7.90
CA GLU A 316 4.15 16.22 7.40
C GLU A 316 4.14 16.49 5.89
N GLU A 317 5.10 17.27 5.38
CA GLU A 317 5.36 17.40 3.95
C GLU A 317 5.59 16.03 3.28
N GLN A 318 6.52 15.21 3.80
CA GLN A 318 6.80 13.90 3.23
C GLN A 318 5.57 12.98 3.26
N LEU A 319 4.80 13.00 4.34
CA LEU A 319 3.58 12.22 4.46
C LEU A 319 2.56 12.65 3.41
N LEU A 320 2.32 13.96 3.28
CA LEU A 320 1.37 14.51 2.31
C LEU A 320 1.79 14.19 0.87
N VAL A 321 3.06 14.42 0.53
CA VAL A 321 3.59 14.15 -0.81
C VAL A 321 3.47 12.65 -1.13
N LYS A 322 3.80 11.78 -0.17
CA LYS A 322 3.61 10.34 -0.34
C LYS A 322 2.14 9.99 -0.52
N SER A 323 1.25 10.53 0.29
CA SER A 323 -0.18 10.23 0.20
C SER A 323 -0.81 10.65 -1.13
N LEU A 324 -0.39 11.78 -1.71
CA LEU A 324 -1.01 12.33 -2.93
C LEU A 324 -0.34 11.85 -4.23
N PHE A 325 0.99 11.70 -4.22
CA PHE A 325 1.75 11.42 -5.44
C PHE A 325 2.40 10.05 -5.46
N GLN A 326 2.76 9.48 -4.30
CA GLN A 326 3.28 8.12 -4.27
C GLN A 326 2.13 7.18 -4.58
N ASN A 327 2.28 6.41 -5.66
CA ASN A 327 1.26 5.54 -6.23
C ASN A 327 0.29 6.16 -7.23
N ASN A 328 0.35 7.47 -7.50
CA ASN A 328 -0.53 8.04 -8.51
C ASN A 328 0.12 7.98 -9.92
N PRO A 329 -0.41 7.18 -10.87
CA PRO A 329 0.17 7.03 -12.22
C PRO A 329 -0.01 8.29 -13.08
N ARG A 330 -0.84 9.25 -12.67
CA ARG A 330 -1.11 10.49 -13.41
C ARG A 330 -0.10 11.59 -13.14
N TRP A 331 0.72 11.46 -12.09
CA TRP A 331 1.75 12.43 -11.76
C TRP A 331 3.13 11.83 -12.02
N LYS A 332 3.97 12.55 -12.77
CA LYS A 332 5.36 12.17 -13.04
C LYS A 332 6.30 13.32 -12.74
N LYS A 333 7.58 13.00 -12.55
CA LYS A 333 8.67 13.98 -12.38
C LYS A 333 8.37 15.02 -11.29
N LEU A 334 7.79 14.59 -10.16
CA LEU A 334 7.59 15.45 -9.02
C LEU A 334 8.95 15.90 -8.49
N SER A 335 9.17 17.21 -8.45
CA SER A 335 10.40 17.84 -8.00
C SER A 335 10.07 19.03 -7.11
N LEU A 336 10.85 19.21 -6.05
CA LEU A 336 10.71 20.36 -5.15
C LEU A 336 11.18 21.62 -5.88
N ASP A 337 10.37 22.68 -5.86
CA ASP A 337 10.65 23.96 -6.54
C ASP A 337 11.10 25.02 -5.51
N ILE A 338 10.21 25.42 -4.59
CA ILE A 338 10.48 26.47 -3.59
C ILE A 338 10.05 26.04 -2.19
N ILE A 339 10.88 26.32 -1.19
CA ILE A 339 10.52 26.25 0.24
C ILE A 339 10.39 27.69 0.77
N ALA A 340 9.20 28.07 1.20
CA ALA A 340 8.92 29.35 1.86
C ALA A 340 8.50 29.13 3.33
N SER A 341 8.34 30.22 4.08
CA SER A 341 7.97 30.15 5.50
C SER A 341 6.55 29.63 5.76
N ASP A 342 5.67 29.78 4.79
CA ASP A 342 4.22 29.55 4.87
C ASP A 342 3.71 28.56 3.82
N TYR A 343 4.54 28.23 2.81
CA TYR A 343 4.22 27.25 1.79
C TYR A 343 5.44 26.49 1.29
N ILE A 344 5.19 25.33 0.67
CA ILE A 344 6.17 24.60 -0.13
C ILE A 344 5.58 24.40 -1.51
N SER A 345 6.40 24.53 -2.56
CA SER A 345 5.95 24.31 -3.92
C SER A 345 6.74 23.21 -4.63
N TYR A 346 6.05 22.53 -5.51
CA TYR A 346 6.53 21.42 -6.31
C TYR A 346 6.22 21.67 -7.77
N GLN A 347 7.07 21.15 -8.65
CA GLN A 347 6.79 21.04 -10.07
C GLN A 347 6.58 19.57 -10.43
N ALA A 348 5.50 19.29 -11.18
CA ALA A 348 5.19 17.95 -11.64
C ALA A 348 4.60 17.96 -13.04
N LEU A 349 4.67 16.81 -13.71
CA LEU A 349 4.00 16.56 -14.97
C LEU A 349 2.69 15.82 -14.69
N PHE A 350 1.56 16.46 -14.97
CA PHE A 350 0.23 15.84 -14.88
C PHE A 350 -0.20 15.28 -16.22
N LEU A 351 -0.61 14.02 -16.26
CA LEU A 351 -0.86 13.28 -17.50
C LEU A 351 -2.35 13.16 -17.89
N GLY A 352 -3.22 13.95 -17.26
CA GLY A 352 -4.65 14.02 -17.58
C GLY A 352 -5.08 15.41 -18.05
N LEU A 353 -6.39 15.57 -18.32
CA LEU A 353 -6.99 16.87 -18.63
C LEU A 353 -6.86 17.83 -17.45
N GLN A 354 -6.41 19.06 -17.71
CA GLN A 354 -6.19 20.09 -16.69
C GLN A 354 -7.43 20.34 -15.81
N GLU A 355 -8.62 20.33 -16.40
CA GLU A 355 -9.91 20.49 -15.71
C GLU A 355 -10.18 19.42 -14.64
N LYS A 356 -9.59 18.23 -14.81
CA LYS A 356 -9.79 17.09 -13.90
C LYS A 356 -8.74 17.05 -12.77
N ILE A 357 -7.73 17.94 -12.79
CA ILE A 357 -6.66 17.99 -11.78
C ILE A 357 -7.20 18.10 -10.36
N PHE A 358 -8.23 18.93 -10.14
CA PHE A 358 -8.83 19.12 -8.82
C PHE A 358 -9.29 17.81 -8.17
N ARG A 359 -9.71 16.82 -8.97
CA ARG A 359 -10.20 15.53 -8.47
C ARG A 359 -9.09 14.63 -7.93
N GLU A 360 -7.83 14.97 -8.19
CA GLU A 360 -6.65 14.25 -7.70
C GLU A 360 -6.28 14.64 -6.26
N PHE A 361 -6.76 15.79 -5.78
CA PHE A 361 -6.44 16.33 -4.47
C PHE A 361 -7.55 15.99 -3.47
N VAL A 362 -7.67 14.70 -3.18
CA VAL A 362 -8.60 14.19 -2.16
C VAL A 362 -7.78 13.46 -1.10
N ALA A 363 -7.89 13.92 0.14
CA ALA A 363 -7.27 13.23 1.27
C ALA A 363 -7.97 11.86 1.47
N PRO A 364 -7.22 10.76 1.62
CA PRO A 364 -7.78 9.49 2.06
C PRO A 364 -8.58 9.66 3.37
N GLN A 365 -9.63 8.86 3.57
CA GLN A 365 -10.53 9.00 4.74
C GLN A 365 -9.82 9.02 6.11
N ASN A 366 -8.64 8.37 6.23
CA ASN A 366 -7.85 8.34 7.47
C ASN A 366 -6.51 9.06 7.35
N ALA A 367 -6.36 9.97 6.38
CA ALA A 367 -5.16 10.78 6.32
C ALA A 367 -5.07 11.68 7.58
N PRO A 368 -3.87 11.89 8.15
CA PRO A 368 -3.64 12.82 9.26
C PRO A 368 -3.82 14.30 8.84
N PHE A 369 -4.39 14.55 7.66
CA PHE A 369 -4.66 15.84 7.10
C PHE A 369 -5.93 15.81 6.26
N GLU A 370 -6.52 16.98 6.08
CA GLU A 370 -7.65 17.25 5.23
C GLU A 370 -7.24 18.33 4.22
N ILE A 371 -7.67 18.15 2.97
CA ILE A 371 -7.51 19.18 1.94
C ILE A 371 -8.72 20.09 2.02
N THR A 372 -8.51 21.32 2.49
CA THR A 372 -9.60 22.27 2.74
C THR A 372 -10.00 23.04 1.50
N ALA A 373 -9.05 23.30 0.60
CA ALA A 373 -9.30 23.97 -0.66
C ALA A 373 -8.25 23.59 -1.72
N VAL A 374 -8.68 23.62 -2.98
CA VAL A 374 -7.81 23.46 -4.14
C VAL A 374 -8.26 24.45 -5.20
N PHE A 375 -7.39 25.36 -5.61
CA PHE A 375 -7.72 26.42 -6.57
C PHE A 375 -6.48 26.88 -7.35
N TRP A 376 -6.68 27.57 -8.47
CA TRP A 376 -5.59 28.21 -9.21
C TRP A 376 -5.33 29.61 -8.66
N GLU A 377 -4.08 29.91 -8.36
CA GLU A 377 -3.55 31.24 -8.03
C GLU A 377 -2.44 31.55 -9.04
N GLU A 378 -2.73 32.44 -9.99
CA GLU A 378 -1.84 32.72 -11.12
C GLU A 378 -1.45 31.43 -11.88
N THR A 379 -0.16 31.04 -11.84
CA THR A 379 0.35 29.81 -12.46
C THR A 379 0.44 28.63 -11.49
N PHE A 380 0.11 28.82 -10.21
CA PHE A 380 0.18 27.79 -9.18
C PHE A 380 -1.18 27.17 -8.94
N LEU A 381 -1.21 25.84 -8.84
CA LEU A 381 -2.30 25.12 -8.22
C LEU A 381 -2.07 25.11 -6.70
N VAL A 382 -2.84 25.89 -5.97
CA VAL A 382 -2.75 25.99 -4.52
C VAL A 382 -3.59 24.89 -3.88
N VAL A 383 -3.01 24.22 -2.90
CA VAL A 383 -3.62 23.17 -2.10
C VAL A 383 -3.48 23.57 -0.63
N ASP A 384 -4.60 23.97 -0.04
CA ASP A 384 -4.67 24.29 1.39
C ASP A 384 -4.92 23.02 2.19
N VAL A 385 -4.06 22.80 3.19
CA VAL A 385 -4.05 21.58 3.99
C VAL A 385 -4.23 21.93 5.44
N LYS A 386 -5.17 21.25 6.09
CA LYS A 386 -5.36 21.31 7.54
C LYS A 386 -5.02 19.96 8.15
N TRP A 387 -4.10 19.94 9.11
CA TRP A 387 -3.70 18.70 9.78
C TRP A 387 -4.70 18.33 10.87
N LYS A 388 -5.17 17.08 10.83
CA LYS A 388 -5.97 16.47 11.90
C LYS A 388 -5.00 15.81 12.87
N GLU A 389 -4.82 16.43 14.02
CA GLU A 389 -3.96 15.88 15.04
C GLU A 389 -4.60 14.63 15.66
N ILE A 390 -4.08 13.45 15.32
CA ILE A 390 -4.49 12.18 15.94
C ILE A 390 -3.49 11.91 17.07
N THR A 391 -3.92 12.15 18.30
CA THR A 391 -3.19 11.68 19.48
C THR A 391 -3.58 10.26 19.84
N GLU A 392 -2.59 9.46 20.21
CA GLU A 392 -2.81 8.11 20.74
C GLU A 392 -2.79 8.11 22.26
N SER A 393 -3.51 7.18 22.86
CA SER A 393 -3.54 6.99 24.31
C SER A 393 -2.35 6.16 24.77
N LEU A 394 -1.86 6.46 25.98
CA LEU A 394 -0.88 5.61 26.66
C LEU A 394 -1.56 4.34 27.18
N GLU A 395 -0.79 3.26 27.28
CA GLU A 395 -1.27 1.98 27.83
C GLU A 395 -1.05 1.94 29.35
N PRO A 396 -1.85 1.17 30.11
CA PRO A 396 -1.52 0.85 31.50
C PRO A 396 -0.13 0.19 31.58
N PHE A 397 0.69 0.59 32.56
CA PHE A 397 1.97 -0.07 32.81
C PHE A 397 1.72 -1.51 33.30
N LEU A 398 2.33 -2.49 32.63
CA LEU A 398 2.25 -3.91 33.00
C LEU A 398 3.60 -4.36 33.60
N ASP A 399 3.59 -4.82 34.86
CA ASP A 399 4.77 -5.29 35.60
C ASP A 399 5.48 -6.50 34.94
N THR A 400 4.91 -7.11 33.90
CA THR A 400 5.50 -8.26 33.20
C THR A 400 6.80 -7.94 32.46
N MET A 401 7.19 -6.67 32.30
CA MET A 401 8.52 -6.31 31.76
C MET A 401 9.66 -6.38 32.78
N VAL A 402 9.37 -6.60 34.06
CA VAL A 402 10.38 -6.61 35.12
C VAL A 402 11.33 -7.83 35.02
N GLU A 403 10.90 -8.92 34.40
CA GLU A 403 11.65 -10.19 34.38
C GLU A 403 12.85 -10.25 33.41
N SER A 404 13.03 -9.32 32.47
CA SER A 404 14.08 -9.45 31.43
C SER A 404 15.18 -8.40 31.44
N GLY A 405 15.17 -7.43 32.36
CA GLY A 405 16.23 -6.41 32.35
C GLY A 405 16.28 -5.42 33.51
N LEU A 406 15.62 -5.69 34.64
CA LEU A 406 15.73 -4.90 35.87
C LEU A 406 16.58 -5.58 36.96
N ALA A 407 17.27 -6.67 36.62
CA ALA A 407 18.07 -7.46 37.58
C ALA A 407 19.39 -6.77 38.03
N GLU A 408 19.71 -5.59 37.51
CA GLU A 408 20.86 -4.79 37.94
C GLU A 408 20.42 -3.34 38.17
N LEU A 409 19.56 -3.14 39.18
CA LEU A 409 19.28 -1.80 39.69
C LEU A 409 20.47 -1.34 40.56
N ASP A 410 21.12 -0.23 40.19
CA ASP A 410 22.04 0.47 41.10
C ASP A 410 21.24 0.92 42.35
N SER A 411 21.85 1.00 43.52
CA SER A 411 21.23 1.47 44.79
C SER A 411 20.59 2.89 44.74
N VAL A 412 20.76 3.61 43.62
CA VAL A 412 20.12 4.91 43.32
C VAL A 412 18.71 4.73 42.72
N GLU A 413 18.36 3.54 42.24
CA GLU A 413 17.11 3.28 41.52
C GLU A 413 15.97 2.76 42.42
N GLU A 414 16.22 2.55 43.73
CA GLU A 414 15.19 2.21 44.73
C GLU A 414 14.16 3.33 44.97
N ASN A 415 14.48 4.58 44.63
CA ASN A 415 13.62 5.76 44.86
C ASN A 415 12.93 6.28 43.58
N LEU A 416 12.84 5.48 42.52
CA LEU A 416 12.16 5.89 41.29
C LEU A 416 10.62 5.90 41.46
N PRO A 417 9.93 6.92 40.92
CA PRO A 417 8.47 6.94 40.93
C PRO A 417 7.92 5.77 40.12
N LYS A 418 6.95 5.03 40.69
CA LYS A 418 6.32 3.89 40.02
C LYS A 418 5.46 4.37 38.84
N PRO A 419 5.71 3.91 37.61
CA PRO A 419 4.90 4.27 36.45
C PRO A 419 3.50 3.65 36.53
N ASN A 420 2.49 4.44 36.17
CA ASN A 420 1.11 3.97 35.99
C ASN A 420 0.76 3.77 34.52
N LEU A 421 1.50 4.40 33.62
CA LEU A 421 1.31 4.34 32.18
C LEU A 421 2.62 3.94 31.48
N GLN A 422 2.50 3.37 30.29
CA GLN A 422 3.61 3.08 29.41
C GLN A 422 3.33 3.55 27.99
N VAL A 423 4.39 3.92 27.28
CA VAL A 423 4.32 4.12 25.84
C VAL A 423 4.10 2.75 25.17
N PRO A 424 3.04 2.59 24.35
CA PRO A 424 2.80 1.35 23.63
C PRO A 424 4.02 0.88 22.85
N LEU A 425 4.26 -0.42 22.82
CA LEU A 425 5.39 -1.02 22.10
C LEU A 425 5.35 -0.82 20.56
N ARG A 426 4.24 -0.29 20.02
CA ARG A 426 4.02 -0.08 18.59
C ARG A 426 4.97 0.99 18.04
N THR A 427 5.67 0.65 16.97
CA THR A 427 6.89 1.30 16.44
C THR A 427 6.64 2.50 15.53
N PHE A 428 5.50 3.18 15.64
CA PHE A 428 5.22 4.36 14.83
C PHE A 428 5.51 5.64 15.60
N LYS A 429 6.09 6.64 14.90
CA LYS A 429 6.25 8.00 15.43
C LYS A 429 4.86 8.65 15.63
N GLN A 430 4.22 8.30 16.73
CA GLN A 430 2.91 8.82 17.13
C GLN A 430 3.08 9.94 18.16
N THR A 431 2.08 10.83 18.24
CA THR A 431 1.98 11.83 19.30
C THR A 431 1.09 11.25 20.39
N TYR A 432 1.60 11.09 21.61
CA TYR A 432 0.84 10.55 22.73
C TYR A 432 0.23 11.65 23.56
N ASN A 433 -1.05 11.51 23.93
CA ASN A 433 -1.64 12.41 24.91
C ASN A 433 -1.09 12.07 26.31
N LEU A 434 -0.51 13.05 26.99
CA LEU A 434 0.09 12.86 28.32
C LEU A 434 -0.83 13.46 29.39
N PRO A 435 -1.60 12.63 30.12
CA PRO A 435 -2.53 13.12 31.14
C PRO A 435 -1.79 13.72 32.33
N LEU A 436 -2.47 14.64 33.03
CA LEU A 436 -1.97 15.31 34.23
C LEU A 436 -2.85 14.94 35.43
N PRO A 437 -2.29 14.52 36.59
CA PRO A 437 -0.90 14.08 36.80
C PRO A 437 -0.66 12.66 36.27
N SER A 438 0.56 12.35 35.83
CA SER A 438 0.92 10.98 35.40
C SER A 438 2.41 10.64 35.57
N THR A 439 2.70 9.33 35.62
CA THR A 439 4.04 8.76 35.63
C THR A 439 4.17 7.72 34.52
N VAL A 440 4.94 8.05 33.49
CA VAL A 440 5.02 7.25 32.25
C VAL A 440 6.37 6.58 32.11
N TYR A 441 6.36 5.28 31.82
CA TYR A 441 7.53 4.52 31.40
C TYR A 441 7.65 4.49 29.87
N ASP A 442 8.89 4.58 29.38
CA ASP A 442 9.19 4.42 27.96
C ASP A 442 10.61 3.88 27.73
N HIS A 443 10.82 3.29 26.55
CA HIS A 443 12.08 2.70 26.11
C HIS A 443 12.43 3.19 24.70
N ILE A 444 13.40 4.11 24.62
CA ILE A 444 14.00 4.55 23.36
C ILE A 444 15.00 3.50 22.90
N ARG A 445 14.66 2.77 21.84
CA ARG A 445 15.35 1.53 21.42
C ARG A 445 16.62 1.77 20.62
N HIS A 446 16.69 2.87 19.88
CA HIS A 446 17.82 3.22 19.01
C HIS A 446 17.87 4.73 18.72
N ARG A 447 18.93 5.22 18.07
CA ARG A 447 19.13 6.66 17.75
C ARG A 447 18.03 7.31 16.93
N GLY A 448 17.41 6.56 16.02
CA GLY A 448 16.30 7.04 15.18
C GLY A 448 14.95 7.10 15.88
N ASP A 449 14.89 6.60 17.13
CA ASP A 449 13.67 6.46 17.92
C ASP A 449 13.43 7.75 18.73
N SER A 450 12.17 8.13 18.86
CA SER A 450 11.78 9.29 19.66
C SER A 450 10.30 9.29 19.97
N THR A 451 9.97 9.70 21.18
CA THR A 451 8.60 9.81 21.66
C THR A 451 8.20 11.27 21.71
N LEU A 452 6.99 11.59 21.22
CA LEU A 452 6.41 12.93 21.25
C LEU A 452 5.15 12.91 22.12
N PHE A 453 5.15 13.70 23.19
CA PHE A 453 4.00 13.87 24.07
C PHE A 453 3.31 15.21 23.79
N ARG A 454 1.98 15.21 23.74
CA ARG A 454 1.13 16.40 23.79
C ARG A 454 0.61 16.56 25.21
N ILE A 455 0.77 17.76 25.76
CA ILE A 455 0.39 18.07 27.15
C ILE A 455 -0.60 19.24 27.10
N GLU A 456 -1.79 19.01 27.65
CA GLU A 456 -2.85 20.00 27.80
C GLU A 456 -2.90 20.51 29.25
N PRO A 457 -3.30 21.77 29.51
CA PRO A 457 -3.48 22.27 30.87
C PRO A 457 -4.63 21.55 31.59
N LEU A 458 -4.52 21.42 32.91
CA LEU A 458 -5.58 20.86 33.75
C LEU A 458 -6.79 21.81 33.75
N ASN A 459 -7.84 21.48 32.99
CA ASN A 459 -9.10 22.22 32.97
C ASN A 459 -9.90 21.96 34.26
N ASN A 460 -9.50 22.54 35.39
CA ASN A 460 -10.36 22.58 36.57
C ASN A 460 -11.45 23.62 36.34
N THR A 461 -12.67 23.16 36.06
CA THR A 461 -13.89 23.95 35.84
C THR A 461 -14.34 24.81 37.04
N GLN A 462 -13.55 24.92 38.11
CA GLN A 462 -13.90 25.65 39.34
C GLN A 462 -12.91 26.76 39.75
N SER A 463 -11.81 26.98 39.02
CA SER A 463 -10.87 28.07 39.32
C SER A 463 -10.45 28.80 38.05
N LYS A 464 -10.60 30.13 38.01
CA LYS A 464 -10.17 31.04 36.92
C LYS A 464 -8.64 31.09 36.68
N GLU A 465 -7.87 30.09 37.13
CA GLU A 465 -6.45 29.95 36.83
C GLU A 465 -6.26 28.98 35.67
N THR A 466 -6.37 29.47 34.44
CA THR A 466 -6.23 28.68 33.20
C THR A 466 -4.79 28.29 32.86
N ASN A 467 -3.79 28.72 33.65
CA ASN A 467 -2.36 28.58 33.32
C ASN A 467 -1.51 28.10 34.52
N LYS A 468 -1.80 26.91 35.07
CA LYS A 468 -0.92 26.27 36.06
C LYS A 468 0.43 25.90 35.44
N VAL A 469 1.52 26.13 36.18
CA VAL A 469 2.87 25.75 35.77
C VAL A 469 2.99 24.24 35.83
N THR A 470 3.21 23.58 34.69
CA THR A 470 3.44 22.14 34.62
C THR A 470 4.88 21.84 35.05
N SER A 471 5.05 20.93 36.01
CA SER A 471 6.36 20.47 36.47
C SER A 471 6.66 19.10 35.89
N LEU A 472 7.78 18.98 35.18
CA LEU A 472 8.22 17.75 34.53
C LEU A 472 9.53 17.26 35.13
N SER A 473 9.53 16.03 35.62
CA SER A 473 10.73 15.33 36.07
C SER A 473 10.98 14.11 35.20
N TRP A 474 12.21 13.97 34.73
CA TRP A 474 12.68 12.87 33.91
C TRP A 474 13.76 12.11 34.66
N PHE A 475 13.66 10.79 34.66
CA PHE A 475 14.58 9.87 35.33
C PHE A 475 15.07 8.82 34.35
N ARG A 476 16.39 8.66 34.23
CA ARG A 476 17.00 7.61 33.41
C ARG A 476 17.05 6.30 34.20
N ILE A 477 16.67 5.20 33.56
CA ILE A 477 16.80 3.85 34.09
C ILE A 477 17.96 3.15 33.37
N GLY A 478 18.90 2.63 34.15
CA GLY A 478 20.03 1.84 33.66
C GLY A 478 21.09 2.64 32.89
N PRO A 479 22.13 1.93 32.40
CA PRO A 479 23.18 2.50 31.59
C PRO A 479 22.69 2.80 30.15
N THR A 480 23.29 3.80 29.53
CA THR A 480 23.08 4.09 28.11
C THR A 480 24.29 4.78 27.51
N ASN A 481 24.58 4.46 26.24
CA ASN A 481 25.56 5.20 25.43
C ASN A 481 24.91 6.16 24.41
N LEU A 482 23.58 6.28 24.47
CA LEU A 482 22.88 7.39 23.84
C LEU A 482 23.05 8.67 24.68
N ARG A 483 22.76 9.82 24.07
CA ARG A 483 22.78 11.14 24.69
C ARG A 483 21.34 11.68 24.72
N PRO A 484 20.56 11.39 25.76
CA PRO A 484 19.17 11.82 25.84
C PRO A 484 19.02 13.33 25.69
N LYS A 485 18.00 13.72 24.93
CA LYS A 485 17.66 15.09 24.59
C LYS A 485 16.15 15.29 24.72
N LEU A 486 15.77 16.33 25.45
CA LEU A 486 14.38 16.79 25.58
C LEU A 486 14.20 18.04 24.72
N THR A 487 13.15 18.10 23.91
CA THR A 487 12.84 19.28 23.10
C THR A 487 11.39 19.70 23.29
N LEU A 488 11.19 20.96 23.65
CA LEU A 488 9.90 21.59 23.81
C LEU A 488 9.48 22.28 22.53
N TYR A 489 8.21 22.10 22.17
CA TYR A 489 7.55 22.78 21.06
C TYR A 489 6.27 23.46 21.53
N ASP A 490 5.91 24.56 20.87
CA ASP A 490 4.62 25.22 21.08
C ASP A 490 3.48 24.44 20.40
N GLN A 491 2.24 24.92 20.55
CA GLN A 491 1.06 24.31 19.93
C GLN A 491 1.17 24.17 18.39
N ASN A 492 2.03 24.97 17.75
CA ASN A 492 2.25 24.98 16.31
C ASN A 492 3.49 24.15 15.91
N ARG A 493 4.04 23.33 16.82
CA ARG A 493 5.26 22.53 16.64
C ARG A 493 6.51 23.37 16.34
N LYS A 494 6.52 24.66 16.67
CA LYS A 494 7.73 25.48 16.60
C LYS A 494 8.59 25.20 17.83
N ARG A 495 9.87 24.92 17.61
CA ARG A 495 10.83 24.62 18.69
C ARG A 495 10.97 25.83 19.62
N ILE A 496 10.66 25.63 20.90
CA ILE A 496 10.85 26.62 21.95
C ILE A 496 12.25 26.47 22.54
N LYS A 497 12.59 25.27 23.00
CA LYS A 497 13.85 25.01 23.72
C LYS A 497 14.25 23.54 23.65
N SER A 498 15.55 23.27 23.67
CA SER A 498 16.09 21.92 23.80
C SER A 498 17.02 21.81 25.00
N TYR A 499 16.94 20.70 25.72
CA TYR A 499 17.79 20.35 26.84
C TYR A 499 18.59 19.10 26.51
N MET A 500 19.92 19.22 26.48
CA MET A 500 20.83 18.08 26.33
C MET A 500 21.09 17.48 27.71
N LEU A 501 20.61 16.27 27.96
CA LEU A 501 20.74 15.63 29.28
C LEU A 501 22.07 14.93 29.47
N ARG A 502 22.74 14.53 28.38
CA ARG A 502 24.05 13.85 28.40
C ARG A 502 24.04 12.66 29.36
N LYS A 503 24.85 12.69 30.43
CA LYS A 503 24.97 11.61 31.43
C LYS A 503 24.08 11.78 32.67
N LYS A 504 23.19 12.78 32.72
CA LYS A 504 22.33 13.03 33.89
C LYS A 504 21.39 11.84 34.13
N LYS A 505 21.28 11.38 35.39
CA LYS A 505 20.29 10.38 35.82
C LYS A 505 18.92 11.00 36.10
N GLN A 506 18.85 12.30 36.45
CA GLN A 506 17.61 13.03 36.71
C GLN A 506 17.63 14.43 36.08
N PHE A 507 16.48 14.91 35.63
CA PHE A 507 16.29 16.27 35.15
C PHE A 507 14.90 16.79 35.52
N LEU A 508 14.83 18.04 36.00
CA LEU A 508 13.58 18.71 36.34
C LEU A 508 13.48 20.00 35.54
N PHE A 509 12.31 20.27 34.96
CA PHE A 509 12.00 21.59 34.42
C PHE A 509 10.53 21.95 34.65
N LYS A 510 10.26 23.25 34.65
CA LYS A 510 8.91 23.81 34.78
C LYS A 510 8.58 24.58 33.52
N TYR A 511 7.35 24.44 33.03
CA TYR A 511 6.88 25.16 31.85
C TYR A 511 5.46 25.70 32.09
N LYS A 512 5.25 26.97 31.75
CA LYS A 512 3.94 27.61 31.79
C LYS A 512 3.45 27.76 30.36
N ILE A 513 2.27 27.21 30.08
CA ILE A 513 1.63 27.37 28.77
C ILE A 513 1.28 28.86 28.58
N PRO A 514 1.70 29.50 27.47
CA PRO A 514 1.35 30.88 27.19
C PRO A 514 -0.16 31.08 27.05
N GLU A 515 -0.66 32.25 27.43
CA GLU A 515 -2.07 32.59 27.34
C GLU A 515 -2.59 32.49 25.89
N GLY A 516 -3.79 31.92 25.71
CA GLY A 516 -4.37 31.63 24.40
C GLY A 516 -3.82 30.38 23.69
N LYS A 517 -2.90 29.63 24.32
CA LYS A 517 -2.42 28.34 23.82
C LYS A 517 -3.11 27.18 24.54
N GLN A 518 -3.46 26.14 23.77
CA GLN A 518 -4.23 25.00 24.31
C GLN A 518 -3.34 23.82 24.71
N ALA A 519 -2.12 23.72 24.18
CA ALA A 519 -1.20 22.63 24.47
C ALA A 519 0.26 23.02 24.18
N PHE A 520 1.18 22.19 24.64
CA PHE A 520 2.57 22.18 24.18
C PHE A 520 3.04 20.74 23.97
N TYR A 521 4.18 20.57 23.30
CA TYR A 521 4.73 19.24 23.04
C TYR A 521 6.10 19.05 23.65
N LEU A 522 6.35 17.85 24.14
CA LEU A 522 7.65 17.39 24.63
C LEU A 522 8.11 16.21 23.79
N ARG A 523 9.24 16.38 23.10
CA ARG A 523 9.94 15.28 22.44
C ARG A 523 11.09 14.76 23.27
N ILE A 524 11.17 13.45 23.46
CA ILE A 524 12.30 12.76 24.07
C ILE A 524 12.98 11.92 22.99
N SER A 525 14.29 12.09 22.82
CA SER A 525 15.07 11.52 21.70
C SER A 525 16.55 11.45 22.03
N ASP A 526 17.35 10.87 21.14
CA ASP A 526 18.82 10.99 21.16
C ASP A 526 19.29 12.32 20.52
N GLU A 527 20.46 12.80 20.92
CA GLU A 527 21.18 13.85 20.22
C GLU A 527 21.73 13.31 18.87
N VAL A 528 21.29 13.89 17.75
CA VAL A 528 21.85 13.55 16.44
C VAL A 528 23.23 14.18 16.28
N GLY A 529 24.27 13.35 16.31
CA GLY A 529 25.66 13.70 16.01
C GLY A 529 26.52 12.44 15.90
N PHE A 530 27.50 12.43 14.99
CA PHE A 530 28.43 11.31 14.84
C PHE A 530 29.18 11.06 16.16
N LEU A 531 29.05 9.87 16.75
CA LEU A 531 30.02 9.40 17.73
C LEU A 531 31.15 8.72 16.94
N LYS A 532 32.32 9.35 16.89
CA LYS A 532 33.56 8.62 16.63
C LYS A 532 33.72 7.57 17.73
N ASP A 533 34.03 6.34 17.34
CA ASP A 533 34.57 5.26 18.18
C ASP A 533 33.63 4.53 19.16
N VAL A 534 32.36 4.27 18.81
CA VAL A 534 31.49 3.42 19.64
C VAL A 534 31.02 2.17 18.87
N ALA A 535 31.77 1.09 18.99
CA ALA A 535 31.33 -0.27 18.66
C ALA A 535 30.87 -1.00 19.93
N GLY A 536 29.73 -1.69 19.89
CA GLY A 536 29.41 -2.80 20.81
C GLY A 536 28.84 -2.49 22.21
N SER A 537 27.96 -1.50 22.40
CA SER A 537 27.38 -1.21 23.73
C SER A 537 25.94 -0.68 23.69
N TYR A 538 25.22 -0.68 24.82
CA TYR A 538 23.79 -0.35 24.96
C TYR A 538 23.36 0.93 24.20
N GLN A 539 22.80 0.76 22.99
CA GLN A 539 22.30 1.84 22.14
C GLN A 539 20.82 2.17 22.40
N SER A 540 20.36 2.04 23.63
CA SER A 540 19.00 2.35 24.04
C SER A 540 19.01 3.05 25.40
N PHE A 541 17.93 3.75 25.76
CA PHE A 541 17.73 4.19 27.15
C PHE A 541 16.28 4.02 27.55
N ARG A 542 16.08 3.62 28.79
CA ARG A 542 14.77 3.56 29.45
C ARG A 542 14.63 4.76 30.36
N TYR A 543 13.41 5.26 30.52
CA TYR A 543 13.18 6.39 31.41
C TYR A 543 11.78 6.36 32.03
N VAL A 544 11.66 7.07 33.15
CA VAL A 544 10.38 7.45 33.76
C VAL A 544 10.20 8.95 33.62
N LEU A 545 9.04 9.37 33.15
CA LEU A 545 8.63 10.76 33.07
C LEU A 545 7.46 11.00 34.03
N THR A 546 7.65 11.85 35.02
CA THR A 546 6.58 12.35 35.90
C THR A 546 6.15 13.74 35.46
N VAL A 547 4.85 13.96 35.39
CA VAL A 547 4.28 15.26 35.04
C VAL A 547 3.17 15.60 36.03
N ASN A 548 3.30 16.79 36.66
CA ASN A 548 2.39 17.31 37.69
C ASN A 548 1.93 18.74 37.37
#